data_AF-A0A2D6MSW5-F1
#
_entry.id   AF-A0A2D6MSW5-F1
#
_cell.length_a   1.000
_cell.length_b   1.000
_cell.length_c   1.000
_cell.angle_alpha   90.00
_cell.angle_beta   90.00
_cell.angle_gamma   90.00
#
_symmetry.space_group_name_H-M   'P 1'
#
loop_
_entity.id
_entity.type
_entity.pdbx_description
1 polymer ?
#
loop_
_entity_poly.entity_id
_entity_poly.type
_entity_poly.pdbx_seq_one_letter_code
_entity_poly.pdbx_strand_id
1 'polypeptide(L)'
;MVGAVRGVGFVALPSHVKEMRSMQFDLSGEPVHTRCLSVSLTQGQGASIDFRADIIDLRKAGLMELAGRIATAGIIHKMELRGAYSPDTDRIEQIEWDQSHVMHEANRATKGECCRDPMVRLKELVGTRLGDAFASELKQCFGGPLGCTHVSTLFHELSAFASRLRVIRTEHPELSVTHAPAERIASRALFFDAFLPDGRATAAINVRLTDNHFGELQENGSESLLSHEEVRLVAEVELAGWQLRGLGAKERCRQGPTFGEAPWRDRTEELGEFAGQSLGGGMARLCLERLGQRDDDARLRSTMLNLAPGMTQVGVALSDSLVPSTRARPDGSGLAGPGPCYMLRAEGPLMQNLGSWNGGDPIGEGG
;
A
#
# COMPACT_ATOMS: atom_id res chain seq x y z
N MET A 1 -63.26 21.06 0.21
CA MET A 1 -63.27 19.71 -0.39
C MET A 1 -61.97 19.51 -1.15
N VAL A 2 -61.16 18.59 -0.63
CA VAL A 2 -60.07 17.79 -1.23
C VAL A 2 -59.26 18.39 -2.39
N GLY A 3 -58.04 18.84 -2.07
CA GLY A 3 -56.97 19.07 -3.04
C GLY A 3 -56.15 17.80 -3.27
N ALA A 4 -55.80 17.54 -4.53
CA ALA A 4 -55.03 16.38 -4.97
C ALA A 4 -53.54 16.53 -4.63
N VAL A 5 -52.97 15.54 -3.93
CA VAL A 5 -51.53 15.41 -3.70
C VAL A 5 -50.95 14.51 -4.79
N ARG A 6 -49.97 15.03 -5.53
CA ARG A 6 -49.18 14.33 -6.55
C ARG A 6 -48.34 13.23 -5.91
N GLY A 7 -48.42 12.02 -6.47
CA GLY A 7 -47.58 10.88 -6.09
C GLY A 7 -46.11 11.15 -6.41
N VAL A 8 -45.26 10.96 -5.40
CA VAL A 8 -43.81 10.94 -5.54
C VAL A 8 -43.43 9.58 -6.11
N GLY A 9 -42.97 9.55 -7.37
CA GLY A 9 -42.41 8.36 -7.98
C GLY A 9 -41.09 7.99 -7.29
N PHE A 10 -41.04 6.80 -6.69
CA PHE A 10 -39.77 6.20 -6.28
C PHE A 10 -38.95 5.91 -7.53
N VAL A 11 -37.89 6.68 -7.74
CA VAL A 11 -36.87 6.38 -8.75
C VAL A 11 -36.10 5.16 -8.23
N ALA A 12 -36.27 4.02 -8.90
CA ALA A 12 -35.46 2.84 -8.63
C ALA A 12 -33.99 3.16 -8.92
N LEU A 13 -33.12 2.97 -7.92
CA LEU A 13 -31.67 3.07 -8.11
C LEU A 13 -31.19 1.99 -9.11
N PRO A 14 -30.21 2.29 -9.97
CA PRO A 14 -29.62 1.31 -10.88
C PRO A 14 -29.12 0.07 -10.13
N SER A 15 -29.25 -1.12 -10.72
CA SER A 15 -28.90 -2.41 -10.13
C SER A 15 -27.48 -2.49 -9.57
N HIS A 16 -26.52 -1.79 -10.17
CA HIS A 16 -25.13 -1.71 -9.67
C HIS A 16 -25.00 -1.08 -8.27
N VAL A 17 -25.90 -0.16 -7.89
CA VAL A 17 -25.88 0.47 -6.55
C VAL A 17 -26.42 -0.50 -5.47
N LYS A 18 -27.27 -1.45 -5.86
CA LYS A 18 -27.79 -2.49 -4.95
C LYS A 18 -26.76 -3.58 -4.65
N GLU A 19 -25.91 -3.92 -5.62
CA GLU A 19 -24.81 -4.89 -5.44
C GLU A 19 -23.68 -4.34 -4.56
N MET A 20 -23.40 -3.03 -4.59
CA MET A 20 -22.36 -2.43 -3.75
C MET A 20 -22.64 -2.52 -2.24
N ARG A 21 -23.92 -2.56 -1.82
CA ARG A 21 -24.31 -2.69 -0.41
C ARG A 21 -24.16 -4.10 0.17
N SER A 22 -23.85 -5.12 -0.64
CA SER A 22 -23.62 -6.49 -0.17
C SER A 22 -22.17 -6.96 -0.33
N MET A 23 -21.20 -6.05 -0.41
CA MET A 23 -19.78 -6.44 -0.45
C MET A 23 -19.39 -7.16 0.84
N GLN A 24 -18.96 -8.42 0.70
CA GLN A 24 -18.43 -9.21 1.81
C GLN A 24 -17.00 -8.75 2.12
N PHE A 25 -16.76 -8.34 3.37
CA PHE A 25 -15.43 -7.93 3.84
C PHE A 25 -14.51 -9.10 4.23
N ASP A 26 -15.10 -10.29 4.36
CA ASP A 26 -14.39 -11.52 4.64
C ASP A 26 -14.35 -12.33 3.35
N LEU A 27 -13.25 -12.19 2.61
CA LEU A 27 -13.00 -12.99 1.39
C LEU A 27 -12.54 -14.39 1.80
N SER A 28 -13.06 -15.41 1.12
CA SER A 28 -12.67 -16.81 1.32
C SER A 28 -11.55 -17.23 0.36
N GLY A 29 -10.85 -18.31 0.71
CA GLY A 29 -9.74 -18.86 -0.07
C GLY A 29 -8.37 -18.39 0.38
N GLU A 30 -7.33 -18.80 -0.35
CA GLU A 30 -5.95 -18.39 -0.11
C GLU A 30 -5.56 -17.26 -1.06
N PRO A 31 -5.00 -16.15 -0.56
CA PRO A 31 -4.56 -15.08 -1.45
C PRO A 31 -3.35 -15.54 -2.27
N VAL A 32 -3.27 -15.14 -3.54
CA VAL A 32 -2.13 -15.43 -4.43
C VAL A 32 -0.94 -14.52 -4.16
N HIS A 33 -1.20 -13.36 -3.55
CA HIS A 33 -0.20 -12.39 -3.13
C HIS A 33 -0.62 -11.71 -1.83
N THR A 34 0.33 -11.53 -0.93
CA THR A 34 0.18 -10.72 0.27
C THR A 34 1.29 -9.68 0.31
N ARG A 35 0.94 -8.42 0.55
CA ARG A 35 1.85 -7.37 0.97
C ARG A 35 1.52 -6.98 2.40
N CYS A 36 2.55 -6.91 3.24
CA CYS A 36 2.47 -6.38 4.59
C CYS A 36 3.35 -5.15 4.70
N LEU A 37 2.81 -4.07 5.25
CA LEU A 37 3.54 -2.89 5.70
C LEU A 37 3.33 -2.76 7.20
N SER A 38 4.38 -2.44 7.93
CA SER A 38 4.25 -2.10 9.35
C SER A 38 5.13 -0.94 9.71
N VAL A 39 4.64 -0.06 10.58
CA VAL A 39 5.41 1.04 11.17
C VAL A 39 5.27 0.93 12.68
N SER A 40 6.38 0.94 13.41
CA SER A 40 6.39 1.01 14.87
C SER A 40 7.12 2.27 15.29
N LEU A 41 6.53 3.01 16.22
CA LEU A 41 7.08 4.21 16.81
C LEU A 41 7.35 3.94 18.29
N THR A 42 8.59 4.13 18.70
CA THR A 42 9.03 3.97 20.09
C THR A 42 9.69 5.25 20.57
N GLN A 43 9.68 5.47 21.86
CA GLN A 43 10.39 6.59 22.47
C GLN A 43 11.90 6.39 22.29
N GLY A 44 12.55 7.37 21.66
CA GLY A 44 13.99 7.41 21.53
C GLY A 44 14.67 8.05 22.75
N GLN A 45 15.93 8.44 22.59
CA GLN A 45 16.64 9.21 23.61
C GLN A 45 16.14 10.66 23.65
N GLY A 46 15.93 11.20 24.86
CA GLY A 46 15.38 12.54 25.03
C GLY A 46 13.97 12.64 24.45
N ALA A 47 13.73 13.63 23.58
CA ALA A 47 12.43 13.82 22.93
C ALA A 47 12.30 13.11 21.58
N SER A 48 13.34 12.45 21.06
CA SER A 48 13.28 11.80 19.75
C SER A 48 12.25 10.66 19.71
N ILE A 49 11.68 10.40 18.53
CA ILE A 49 10.86 9.22 18.27
C ILE A 49 11.63 8.32 17.31
N ASP A 50 11.97 7.13 17.80
CA ASP A 50 12.55 6.07 16.97
C ASP A 50 11.44 5.43 16.14
N PHE A 51 11.72 5.18 14.87
CA PHE A 51 10.81 4.45 13.97
C PHE A 51 11.47 3.19 13.42
N ARG A 52 10.63 2.18 13.22
CA ARG A 52 10.93 1.00 12.41
C ARG A 52 9.79 0.82 11.41
N ALA A 53 10.11 0.75 10.12
CA ALA A 53 9.16 0.51 9.06
C ALA A 53 9.59 -0.70 8.21
N ASP A 54 8.70 -1.69 8.05
CA ASP A 54 8.98 -2.92 7.32
C ASP A 54 7.99 -3.10 6.17
N ILE A 55 8.48 -3.61 5.03
CA ILE A 55 7.65 -4.14 3.95
C ILE A 55 8.02 -5.59 3.67
N ILE A 56 7.00 -6.42 3.53
CA ILE A 56 7.12 -7.79 3.05
C ILE A 56 6.15 -8.00 1.90
N ASP A 57 6.68 -8.32 0.73
CA ASP A 57 5.91 -8.82 -0.41
C ASP A 57 6.08 -10.34 -0.47
N LEU A 58 4.97 -11.07 -0.39
CA LEU A 58 4.93 -12.52 -0.43
C LEU A 58 4.13 -12.99 -1.63
N ARG A 59 4.76 -13.77 -2.51
CA ARG A 59 4.07 -14.53 -3.55
C ARG A 59 3.65 -15.88 -2.99
N LYS A 60 2.39 -16.25 -3.13
CA LYS A 60 1.86 -17.52 -2.64
C LYS A 60 1.54 -18.51 -3.76
N ALA A 61 1.44 -18.04 -5.00
CA ALA A 61 1.20 -18.87 -6.18
C ALA A 61 1.95 -18.36 -7.41
N GLY A 62 1.98 -19.18 -8.46
CA GLY A 62 2.55 -18.84 -9.76
C GLY A 62 4.04 -19.15 -9.90
N LEU A 63 4.48 -19.15 -11.16
CA LEU A 63 5.82 -19.43 -11.64
C LEU A 63 6.15 -18.42 -12.74
N MET A 64 7.30 -17.76 -12.67
CA MET A 64 7.69 -16.81 -13.70
C MET A 64 9.20 -16.82 -13.92
N GLU A 65 9.66 -16.76 -15.17
CA GLU A 65 11.05 -16.42 -15.45
C GLU A 65 11.26 -14.91 -15.29
N LEU A 66 12.26 -14.55 -14.50
CA LEU A 66 12.58 -13.16 -14.21
C LEU A 66 14.08 -12.98 -14.19
N ALA A 67 14.62 -12.19 -15.13
CA ALA A 67 16.04 -11.84 -15.14
C ALA A 67 16.97 -13.06 -15.05
N GLY A 68 16.70 -14.10 -15.85
CA GLY A 68 17.52 -15.31 -15.91
C GLY A 68 17.41 -16.24 -14.70
N ARG A 69 16.38 -16.06 -13.85
CA ARG A 69 16.03 -16.99 -12.78
C ARG A 69 14.55 -17.36 -12.83
N ILE A 70 14.23 -18.56 -12.36
CA ILE A 70 12.85 -18.97 -12.10
C ILE A 70 12.44 -18.43 -10.73
N ALA A 71 11.40 -17.61 -10.69
CA ALA A 71 10.81 -17.10 -9.47
C ALA A 71 9.54 -17.91 -9.14
N THR A 72 9.56 -18.58 -7.99
CA THR A 72 8.44 -19.37 -7.44
C THR A 72 7.68 -18.59 -6.37
N ALA A 73 6.71 -19.24 -5.72
CA ALA A 73 6.19 -18.77 -4.45
C ALA A 73 7.32 -18.56 -3.42
N GLY A 74 7.16 -17.54 -2.57
CA GLY A 74 8.16 -17.10 -1.60
C GLY A 74 8.20 -15.58 -1.41
N ILE A 75 9.12 -15.14 -0.54
CA ILE A 75 9.36 -13.73 -0.27
C ILE A 75 9.95 -13.07 -1.51
N ILE A 76 9.29 -12.02 -1.99
CA ILE A 76 9.71 -11.21 -3.13
C ILE A 76 10.60 -10.07 -2.66
N HIS A 77 10.10 -9.29 -1.70
CA HIS A 77 10.80 -8.19 -1.07
C HIS A 77 10.66 -8.36 0.44
N LYS A 78 11.76 -8.15 1.15
CA LYS A 78 11.76 -7.91 2.59
C LYS A 78 12.73 -6.78 2.86
N MET A 79 12.17 -5.62 3.20
CA MET A 79 12.94 -4.42 3.49
C MET A 79 12.55 -3.85 4.84
N GLU A 80 13.53 -3.28 5.51
CA GLU A 80 13.41 -2.66 6.81
C GLU A 80 14.07 -1.28 6.73
N LEU A 81 13.41 -0.28 7.30
CA LEU A 81 13.92 1.06 7.52
C LEU A 81 13.88 1.32 9.02
N ARG A 82 15.00 1.77 9.58
CA ARG A 82 15.08 2.22 10.97
C ARG A 82 15.53 3.66 11.01
N GLY A 83 15.15 4.38 12.03
CA GLY A 83 15.64 5.73 12.19
C GLY A 83 15.02 6.44 13.38
N ALA A 84 15.20 7.75 13.40
CA ALA A 84 14.56 8.62 14.38
C ALA A 84 14.09 9.90 13.71
N TYR A 85 13.08 10.54 14.28
CA TYR A 85 12.67 11.89 13.94
C TYR A 85 12.39 12.72 15.18
N SER A 86 12.57 14.03 15.05
CA SER A 86 12.22 15.01 16.08
C SER A 86 10.71 15.25 16.06
N PRO A 87 9.96 15.00 17.16
CA PRO A 87 8.53 15.29 17.19
C PRO A 87 8.21 16.79 17.18
N ASP A 88 9.16 17.64 17.59
CA ASP A 88 8.98 19.10 17.61
C ASP A 88 9.05 19.71 16.20
N THR A 89 9.89 19.13 15.34
CA THR A 89 10.14 19.65 13.99
C THR A 89 9.63 18.75 12.87
N ASP A 90 9.18 17.54 13.21
CA ASP A 90 8.90 16.42 12.32
C ASP A 90 10.07 16.04 11.39
N ARG A 91 11.31 16.47 11.70
CA ARG A 91 12.46 16.21 10.83
C ARG A 91 13.08 14.85 11.11
N ILE A 92 13.40 14.13 10.04
CA ILE A 92 14.14 12.87 10.13
C ILE A 92 15.57 13.17 10.57
N GLU A 93 16.03 12.52 11.63
CA GLU A 93 17.35 12.74 12.22
C GLU A 93 18.37 11.69 11.73
N GLN A 94 17.90 10.46 11.54
CA GLN A 94 18.73 9.34 11.09
C GLN A 94 17.90 8.33 10.31
N ILE A 95 18.53 7.65 9.36
CA ILE A 95 17.93 6.55 8.59
C ILE A 95 18.99 5.47 8.38
N GLU A 96 18.61 4.24 8.73
CA GLU A 96 19.30 3.00 8.41
C GLU A 96 18.34 2.09 7.62
N TRP A 97 18.90 1.17 6.84
CA TRP A 97 18.09 0.25 6.05
C TRP A 97 18.72 -1.13 5.95
N ASP A 98 17.84 -2.13 5.85
CA ASP A 98 18.19 -3.49 5.45
C ASP A 98 17.26 -3.96 4.33
N GLN A 99 17.80 -4.77 3.43
CA GLN A 99 17.04 -5.42 2.36
C GLN A 99 17.47 -6.88 2.23
N SER A 100 17.14 -7.67 3.25
CA SER A 100 17.45 -9.11 3.25
C SER A 100 16.95 -9.87 2.01
N HIS A 101 15.84 -9.45 1.39
CA HIS A 101 15.29 -10.10 0.18
C HIS A 101 14.89 -9.07 -0.86
N VAL A 102 15.28 -9.30 -2.12
CA VAL A 102 14.87 -8.48 -3.26
C VAL A 102 14.51 -9.32 -4.49
N MET A 103 13.65 -8.76 -5.34
CA MET A 103 13.23 -9.41 -6.58
C MET A 103 14.36 -9.51 -7.62
N HIS A 104 15.29 -8.56 -7.64
CA HIS A 104 16.39 -8.55 -8.60
C HIS A 104 17.72 -8.40 -7.89
N GLU A 105 18.51 -9.47 -7.96
CA GLU A 105 19.90 -9.53 -7.52
C GLU A 105 20.85 -9.22 -8.68
N ALA A 106 22.03 -8.69 -8.36
CA ALA A 106 23.08 -8.45 -9.33
C ALA A 106 23.51 -9.77 -10.02
N ASN A 107 23.30 -9.85 -11.33
CA ASN A 107 23.70 -11.00 -12.14
C ASN A 107 23.91 -10.61 -13.61
N ARG A 108 24.20 -11.60 -14.47
CA ARG A 108 24.41 -11.38 -15.91
C ARG A 108 23.19 -10.75 -16.61
N ALA A 109 21.98 -11.20 -16.31
CA ALA A 109 20.76 -10.69 -16.93
C ALA A 109 20.41 -9.28 -16.44
N THR A 110 20.73 -8.92 -15.19
CA THR A 110 20.59 -7.54 -14.70
C THR A 110 21.78 -6.65 -15.06
N LYS A 111 22.78 -7.15 -15.81
CA LYS A 111 24.04 -6.45 -16.09
C LYS A 111 24.75 -5.93 -14.83
N GLY A 112 24.59 -6.66 -13.71
CA GLY A 112 25.15 -6.30 -12.41
C GLY A 112 24.30 -5.35 -11.56
N GLU A 113 23.17 -4.84 -12.08
CA GLU A 113 22.27 -3.98 -11.29
C GLU A 113 21.41 -4.79 -10.31
N CYS A 114 21.01 -4.13 -9.23
CA CYS A 114 20.28 -4.71 -8.11
C CYS A 114 19.20 -3.76 -7.58
N CYS A 115 18.12 -4.32 -7.03
CA CYS A 115 17.10 -3.54 -6.31
C CYS A 115 17.65 -2.73 -5.13
N ARG A 116 18.87 -3.01 -4.67
CA ARG A 116 19.54 -2.33 -3.56
C ARG A 116 20.28 -1.06 -3.97
N ASP A 117 20.57 -0.90 -5.26
CA ASP A 117 21.33 0.24 -5.79
C ASP A 117 20.75 1.62 -5.43
N PRO A 118 19.42 1.87 -5.46
CA PRO A 118 18.89 3.19 -5.13
C PRO A 118 18.94 3.53 -3.63
N MET A 119 19.20 2.56 -2.74
CA MET A 119 19.06 2.77 -1.29
C MET A 119 20.06 3.77 -0.71
N VAL A 120 21.21 3.96 -1.34
CA VAL A 120 22.21 4.94 -0.90
C VAL A 120 21.65 6.37 -0.84
N ARG A 121 20.60 6.65 -1.62
CA ARG A 121 19.91 7.93 -1.67
C ARG A 121 19.04 8.21 -0.45
N LEU A 122 18.79 7.21 0.40
CA LEU A 122 18.04 7.41 1.65
C LEU A 122 18.69 8.47 2.55
N LYS A 123 20.01 8.63 2.46
CA LYS A 123 20.74 9.67 3.19
C LYS A 123 20.28 11.09 2.82
N GLU A 124 19.75 11.29 1.61
CA GLU A 124 19.21 12.58 1.14
C GLU A 124 17.90 12.96 1.87
N LEU A 125 17.22 11.98 2.47
CA LEU A 125 16.00 12.22 3.26
C LEU A 125 16.31 12.65 4.71
N VAL A 126 17.56 12.53 5.19
CA VAL A 126 17.90 13.04 6.52
C VAL A 126 17.77 14.56 6.54
N GLY A 127 17.09 15.07 7.56
CA GLY A 127 16.75 16.48 7.71
C GLY A 127 15.44 16.87 7.01
N THR A 128 14.84 16.02 6.17
CA THR A 128 13.52 16.28 5.57
C THR A 128 12.41 16.23 6.61
N ARG A 129 11.34 17.00 6.39
CA ARG A 129 10.21 17.07 7.31
C ARG A 129 9.13 16.07 6.90
N LEU A 130 8.69 15.23 7.84
CA LEU A 130 7.53 14.36 7.66
C LEU A 130 6.23 15.19 7.65
N GLY A 131 5.26 14.73 6.87
CA GLY A 131 3.94 15.35 6.74
C GLY A 131 3.77 16.12 5.44
N ASP A 132 3.24 17.34 5.54
CA ASP A 132 2.90 18.14 4.36
C ASP A 132 4.17 18.47 3.56
N ALA A 133 4.12 18.29 2.25
CA ALA A 133 5.23 18.36 1.28
C ALA A 133 6.23 17.19 1.25
N PHE A 134 6.25 16.29 2.24
CA PHE A 134 7.19 15.15 2.25
C PHE A 134 7.07 14.27 1.01
N ALA A 135 5.84 14.09 0.51
CA ALA A 135 5.59 13.34 -0.72
C ALA A 135 6.33 13.88 -1.95
N SER A 136 6.54 15.20 -2.03
CA SER A 136 7.28 15.83 -3.12
C SER A 136 8.78 15.56 -3.00
N GLU A 137 9.35 15.70 -1.79
CA GLU A 137 10.76 15.42 -1.52
C GLU A 137 11.08 13.93 -1.74
N LEU A 138 10.21 13.06 -1.26
CA LEU A 138 10.30 11.62 -1.49
C LEU A 138 10.24 11.29 -2.98
N LYS A 139 9.40 11.98 -3.77
CA LYS A 139 9.34 11.81 -5.23
C LYS A 139 10.62 12.29 -5.93
N GLN A 140 11.30 13.33 -5.43
CA GLN A 140 12.58 13.75 -5.99
C GLN A 140 13.68 12.69 -5.73
N CYS A 141 13.64 12.07 -4.55
CA CYS A 141 14.61 11.05 -4.16
C CYS A 141 14.31 9.65 -4.74
N PHE A 142 13.04 9.26 -4.84
CA PHE A 142 12.63 7.89 -5.17
C PHE A 142 11.49 7.81 -6.18
N GLY A 143 11.21 8.89 -6.91
CA GLY A 143 10.28 8.89 -8.03
C GLY A 143 10.96 8.50 -9.35
N GLY A 144 10.13 8.01 -10.28
CA GLY A 144 10.54 7.77 -11.67
C GLY A 144 11.57 6.63 -11.85
N PRO A 145 12.39 6.69 -12.92
CA PRO A 145 13.25 5.58 -13.35
C PRO A 145 14.35 5.21 -12.37
N LEU A 146 14.68 6.11 -11.43
CA LEU A 146 15.78 5.92 -10.48
C LEU A 146 15.28 5.57 -9.07
N GLY A 147 13.98 5.31 -8.94
CA GLY A 147 13.29 5.16 -7.67
C GLY A 147 12.95 3.73 -7.28
N CYS A 148 12.56 3.53 -6.02
CA CYS A 148 12.01 2.28 -5.53
C CYS A 148 10.61 2.53 -4.97
N THR A 149 9.58 2.03 -5.67
CA THR A 149 8.18 2.18 -5.20
C THR A 149 7.97 1.62 -3.79
N HIS A 150 8.69 0.55 -3.39
CA HIS A 150 8.58 0.02 -2.03
C HIS A 150 9.09 1.00 -0.96
N VAL A 151 10.20 1.70 -1.23
CA VAL A 151 10.71 2.77 -0.36
C VAL A 151 9.69 3.91 -0.29
N SER A 152 9.19 4.34 -1.44
CA SER A 152 8.19 5.41 -1.51
C SER A 152 6.94 5.06 -0.70
N THR A 153 6.42 3.84 -0.88
CA THR A 153 5.25 3.36 -0.12
C THR A 153 5.53 3.33 1.39
N LEU A 154 6.67 2.80 1.83
CA LEU A 154 7.00 2.76 3.27
C LEU A 154 7.11 4.16 3.88
N PHE A 155 7.78 5.09 3.20
CA PHE A 155 7.93 6.45 3.70
C PHE A 155 6.62 7.23 3.65
N HIS A 156 5.74 6.98 2.68
CA HIS A 156 4.38 7.52 2.70
C HIS A 156 3.60 7.02 3.92
N GLU A 157 3.69 5.73 4.27
CA GLU A 157 3.03 5.20 5.47
C GLU A 157 3.63 5.77 6.76
N LEU A 158 4.96 5.83 6.88
CA LEU A 158 5.63 6.45 8.03
C LEU A 158 5.20 7.91 8.19
N SER A 159 5.23 8.69 7.11
CA SER A 159 4.85 10.09 7.14
C SER A 159 3.36 10.28 7.47
N ALA A 160 2.48 9.46 6.92
CA ALA A 160 1.05 9.54 7.23
C ALA A 160 0.77 9.17 8.69
N PHE A 161 1.47 8.17 9.21
CA PHE A 161 1.31 7.71 10.59
C PHE A 161 1.88 8.70 11.61
N ALA A 162 3.07 9.27 11.35
CA ALA A 162 3.66 10.32 12.17
C ALA A 162 2.76 11.57 12.22
N SER A 163 2.20 12.00 11.08
CA SER A 163 1.22 13.10 11.04
C SER A 163 -0.03 12.78 11.87
N ARG A 164 -0.56 11.55 11.78
CA ARG A 164 -1.73 11.15 12.58
C ARG A 164 -1.40 11.13 14.07
N LEU A 165 -0.23 10.64 14.47
CA LEU A 165 0.21 10.67 15.86
C LEU A 165 0.22 12.11 16.41
N ARG A 166 0.69 13.09 15.63
CA ARG A 166 0.67 14.51 16.03
C ARG A 166 -0.76 15.03 16.27
N VAL A 167 -1.68 14.71 15.36
CA VAL A 167 -3.10 15.08 15.52
C VAL A 167 -3.68 14.44 16.78
N ILE A 168 -3.46 13.14 16.96
CA ILE A 168 -3.94 12.41 18.14
C ILE A 168 -3.39 13.00 19.44
N ARG A 169 -2.09 13.32 19.49
CA ARG A 169 -1.47 13.95 20.67
C ARG A 169 -2.06 15.33 21.00
N THR A 170 -2.54 16.03 19.98
CA THR A 170 -3.25 17.32 20.15
C THR A 170 -4.68 17.11 20.66
N GLU A 171 -5.38 16.11 20.13
CA GLU A 171 -6.75 15.75 20.53
C GLU A 171 -6.81 15.13 21.93
N HIS A 172 -5.74 14.42 22.32
CA HIS A 172 -5.60 13.64 23.54
C HIS A 172 -4.28 14.00 24.24
N PRO A 173 -4.25 15.05 25.07
CA PRO A 173 -3.03 15.50 25.76
C PRO A 173 -2.37 14.42 26.61
N GLU A 174 -3.12 13.43 27.09
CA GLU A 174 -2.61 12.23 27.77
C GLU A 174 -1.67 11.37 26.91
N LEU A 175 -1.71 11.50 25.59
CA LEU A 175 -0.78 10.85 24.64
C LEU A 175 0.48 11.67 24.35
N SER A 176 0.55 12.90 24.87
CA SER A 176 1.72 13.78 24.76
C SER A 176 2.75 13.53 25.86
N VAL A 177 2.51 12.58 26.76
CA VAL A 177 3.47 12.22 27.79
C VAL A 177 4.72 11.64 27.15
N THR A 178 5.88 12.04 27.66
CA THR A 178 7.16 11.45 27.26
C THR A 178 7.30 10.12 27.97
N HIS A 179 7.38 9.06 27.18
CA HIS A 179 7.54 7.70 27.67
C HIS A 179 8.99 7.45 28.15
N ALA A 180 9.27 6.30 28.76
CA ALA A 180 10.66 5.89 28.96
C ALA A 180 11.29 5.44 27.61
N PRO A 181 12.62 5.53 27.44
CA PRO A 181 13.27 5.07 26.22
C PRO A 181 12.91 3.61 25.87
N ALA A 182 12.73 3.36 24.57
CA ALA A 182 12.27 2.12 23.96
C ALA A 182 10.81 1.71 24.24
N GLU A 183 10.05 2.47 25.04
CA GLU A 183 8.61 2.22 25.17
C GLU A 183 7.86 2.50 23.87
N ARG A 184 6.83 1.70 23.60
CA ARG A 184 6.00 1.86 22.40
C ARG A 184 5.07 3.05 22.56
N ILE A 185 5.06 3.88 21.53
CA ILE A 185 4.18 5.05 21.42
C ILE A 185 3.01 4.72 20.51
N ALA A 186 3.30 4.14 19.35
CA ALA A 186 2.29 3.81 18.37
C ALA A 186 2.77 2.69 17.42
N SER A 187 1.83 1.98 16.80
CA SER A 187 2.15 1.05 15.72
C SER A 187 1.03 1.00 14.68
N ARG A 188 1.42 0.95 13.41
CA ARG A 188 0.56 0.74 12.24
C ARG A 188 0.90 -0.59 11.60
N ALA A 189 -0.13 -1.31 11.14
CA ALA A 189 0.02 -2.44 10.23
C ALA A 189 -0.98 -2.30 9.09
N LEU A 190 -0.53 -2.52 7.85
CA LEU A 190 -1.36 -2.60 6.65
C LEU A 190 -1.11 -3.92 5.94
N PHE A 191 -2.16 -4.67 5.68
CA PHE A 191 -2.14 -5.89 4.89
C PHE A 191 -2.93 -5.67 3.61
N PHE A 192 -2.34 -6.02 2.48
CA PHE A 192 -2.97 -6.11 1.18
C PHE A 192 -2.93 -7.58 0.77
N ASP A 193 -4.08 -8.19 0.56
CA ASP A 193 -4.23 -9.56 0.09
C ASP A 193 -4.99 -9.56 -1.23
N ALA A 194 -4.44 -10.21 -2.25
CA ALA A 194 -5.10 -10.39 -3.53
C ALA A 194 -5.53 -11.85 -3.70
N PHE A 195 -6.80 -12.03 -4.04
CA PHE A 195 -7.45 -13.31 -4.29
C PHE A 195 -7.88 -13.36 -5.75
N LEU A 196 -7.81 -14.54 -6.34
CA LEU A 196 -8.27 -14.78 -7.70
C LEU A 196 -9.51 -15.68 -7.64
N PRO A 197 -10.72 -15.11 -7.65
CA PRO A 197 -11.93 -15.91 -7.76
C PRO A 197 -11.98 -16.64 -9.11
N ASP A 198 -12.83 -17.66 -9.18
CA ASP A 198 -12.99 -18.51 -10.37
C ASP A 198 -13.22 -17.64 -11.63
N GLY A 199 -12.33 -17.78 -12.62
CA GLY A 199 -12.43 -17.05 -13.90
C GLY A 199 -11.25 -16.13 -14.25
N ARG A 200 -10.27 -15.90 -13.36
CA ARG A 200 -8.97 -15.21 -13.59
C ARG A 200 -9.00 -13.86 -14.35
N ALA A 201 -10.17 -13.28 -14.59
CA ALA A 201 -10.35 -11.99 -15.25
C ALA A 201 -10.40 -10.84 -14.24
N THR A 202 -10.78 -11.15 -12.99
CA THR A 202 -10.82 -10.20 -11.88
C THR A 202 -9.98 -10.71 -10.71
N ALA A 203 -9.49 -9.77 -9.92
CA ALA A 203 -8.91 -10.01 -8.61
C ALA A 203 -9.80 -9.36 -7.55
N ALA A 204 -10.08 -10.10 -6.49
CA ALA A 204 -10.67 -9.55 -5.28
C ALA A 204 -9.54 -9.17 -4.32
N ILE A 205 -9.54 -7.93 -3.87
CA ILE A 205 -8.50 -7.36 -3.02
C ILE A 205 -9.10 -7.10 -1.65
N ASN A 206 -8.40 -7.49 -0.60
CA ASN A 206 -8.70 -7.12 0.78
C ASN A 206 -7.53 -6.31 1.33
N VAL A 207 -7.80 -5.08 1.77
CA VAL A 207 -6.85 -4.23 2.47
C VAL A 207 -7.32 -4.00 3.90
N ARG A 208 -6.46 -4.26 4.87
CA ARG A 208 -6.73 -4.01 6.29
C ARG A 208 -5.64 -3.12 6.85
N LEU A 209 -6.01 -2.00 7.43
CA LEU A 209 -5.11 -1.14 8.18
C LEU A 209 -5.54 -1.10 9.64
N THR A 210 -4.57 -1.18 10.53
CA THR A 210 -4.76 -1.02 11.97
C THR A 210 -3.71 -0.06 12.50
N ASP A 211 -4.18 0.98 13.19
CA ASP A 211 -3.35 1.88 13.98
C ASP A 211 -3.63 1.64 15.47
N ASN A 212 -2.56 1.51 16.25
CA ASN A 212 -2.60 1.38 17.70
C ASN A 212 -1.81 2.53 18.32
N HIS A 213 -2.38 3.19 19.33
CA HIS A 213 -1.69 4.21 20.12
C HIS A 213 -1.68 3.79 21.58
N PHE A 214 -0.50 3.84 22.18
CA PHE A 214 -0.25 3.34 23.52
C PHE A 214 -0.17 4.51 24.49
N GLY A 215 -0.72 4.32 25.68
CA GLY A 215 -0.55 5.23 26.80
C GLY A 215 0.66 4.85 27.65
N GLU A 216 0.79 5.51 28.80
CA GLU A 216 1.80 5.16 29.80
C GLU A 216 1.72 3.67 30.18
N LEU A 217 2.89 3.08 30.46
CA LEU A 217 2.96 1.75 31.06
C LEU A 217 2.26 1.77 32.42
N GLN A 218 1.50 0.71 32.69
CA GLN A 218 0.90 0.51 34.01
C GLN A 218 1.98 0.20 35.05
N GLU A 219 1.68 0.41 36.33
CA GLU A 219 2.62 0.11 37.45
C GLU A 219 3.11 -1.34 37.46
N ASN A 220 2.31 -2.27 36.90
CA ASN A 220 2.67 -3.69 36.77
C ASN A 220 3.53 -4.00 35.53
N GLY A 221 3.94 -2.98 34.76
CA GLY A 221 4.73 -3.10 33.53
C GLY A 221 3.94 -3.45 32.27
N SER A 222 2.60 -3.55 32.34
CA SER A 222 1.77 -3.87 31.17
C SER A 222 1.56 -2.65 30.28
N GLU A 223 1.49 -2.89 28.97
CA GLU A 223 1.10 -1.88 27.99
C GLU A 223 -0.35 -1.44 28.21
N SER A 224 -0.58 -0.13 28.09
CA SER A 224 -1.92 0.44 28.02
C SER A 224 -2.24 0.81 26.58
N LEU A 225 -3.28 0.21 25.99
CA LEU A 225 -3.77 0.60 24.68
C LEU A 225 -4.81 1.70 24.86
N LEU A 226 -4.57 2.88 24.29
CA LEU A 226 -5.48 4.03 24.41
C LEU A 226 -6.40 4.15 23.21
N SER A 227 -5.89 3.92 22.00
CA SER A 227 -6.75 3.90 20.82
C SER A 227 -6.37 2.80 19.85
N HIS A 228 -7.38 2.28 19.17
CA HIS A 228 -7.26 1.28 18.13
C HIS A 228 -8.18 1.66 16.98
N GLU A 229 -7.59 2.02 15.86
CA GLU A 229 -8.30 2.48 14.67
C GLU A 229 -8.12 1.46 13.56
N GLU A 230 -9.22 1.04 12.94
CA GLU A 230 -9.23 0.04 11.88
C GLU A 230 -9.86 0.60 10.62
N VAL A 231 -9.30 0.24 9.47
CA VAL A 231 -9.95 0.37 8.17
C VAL A 231 -9.92 -1.00 7.51
N ARG A 232 -11.06 -1.43 6.98
CA ARG A 232 -11.18 -2.58 6.08
C ARG A 232 -11.69 -2.08 4.75
N LEU A 233 -10.97 -2.41 3.70
CA LEU A 233 -11.33 -2.09 2.33
C LEU A 233 -11.35 -3.39 1.52
N VAL A 234 -12.38 -3.54 0.71
CA VAL A 234 -12.42 -4.56 -0.34
C VAL A 234 -12.55 -3.87 -1.68
N ALA A 235 -11.84 -4.38 -2.68
CA ALA A 235 -11.93 -3.89 -4.04
C ALA A 235 -11.99 -5.06 -5.02
N GLU A 236 -12.80 -4.91 -6.05
CA GLU A 236 -12.77 -5.78 -7.22
C GLU A 236 -12.03 -5.06 -8.33
N VAL A 237 -11.00 -5.70 -8.87
CA VAL A 237 -10.16 -5.15 -9.93
C VAL A 237 -10.17 -6.08 -11.12
N GLU A 238 -10.51 -5.56 -12.28
CA GLU A 238 -10.37 -6.28 -13.53
C GLU A 238 -8.92 -6.21 -14.01
N LEU A 239 -8.38 -7.37 -14.36
CA LEU A 239 -6.94 -7.59 -14.50
C LEU A 239 -6.38 -7.05 -15.82
N ALA A 240 -7.14 -7.11 -16.90
CA ALA A 240 -6.78 -6.52 -18.19
C ALA A 240 -7.19 -5.04 -18.25
N GLY A 241 -6.39 -4.19 -17.60
CA GLY A 241 -6.70 -2.75 -17.49
C GLY A 241 -6.45 -2.18 -16.11
N TRP A 242 -6.35 -3.07 -15.12
CA TRP A 242 -6.31 -2.72 -13.69
C TRP A 242 -7.45 -1.79 -13.31
N GLN A 243 -8.64 -2.03 -13.88
CA GLN A 243 -9.80 -1.17 -13.68
C GLN A 243 -10.53 -1.59 -12.39
N LEU A 244 -10.76 -0.64 -11.49
CA LEU A 244 -11.62 -0.86 -10.32
C LEU A 244 -13.06 -1.08 -10.80
N ARG A 245 -13.64 -2.24 -10.51
CA ARG A 245 -15.04 -2.56 -10.81
C ARG A 245 -15.97 -2.13 -9.68
N GLY A 246 -15.50 -2.31 -8.45
CA GLY A 246 -16.21 -1.91 -7.26
C GLY A 246 -15.27 -1.82 -6.07
N LEU A 247 -15.67 -1.04 -5.07
CA LEU A 247 -14.94 -0.92 -3.82
C LEU A 247 -15.89 -0.61 -2.67
N GLY A 248 -15.60 -1.19 -1.51
CA GLY A 248 -16.32 -1.00 -0.28
C GLY A 248 -15.34 -0.82 0.86
N ALA A 249 -15.66 0.05 1.80
CA ALA A 249 -14.83 0.27 2.97
C ALA A 249 -15.67 0.45 4.22
N LYS A 250 -15.11 0.04 5.34
CA LYS A 250 -15.62 0.35 6.66
C LYS A 250 -14.48 0.67 7.60
N GLU A 251 -14.75 1.57 8.53
CA GLU A 251 -13.78 1.95 9.55
C GLU A 251 -14.36 1.83 10.94
N ARG A 252 -13.49 1.70 11.93
CA ARG A 252 -13.87 1.66 13.33
C ARG A 252 -12.77 2.29 14.17
N CYS A 253 -13.14 3.21 15.04
CA CYS A 253 -12.25 3.75 16.06
C CYS A 253 -12.73 3.26 17.42
N ARG A 254 -11.84 2.62 18.17
CA ARG A 254 -12.08 2.23 19.56
C ARG A 254 -11.15 3.02 20.46
N GLN A 255 -11.72 3.58 21.51
CA GLN A 255 -10.98 4.25 22.57
C GLN A 255 -11.02 3.35 23.81
N GLY A 256 -9.87 3.20 24.46
CA GLY A 256 -9.65 2.41 25.67
C GLY A 256 -9.96 3.19 26.95
N PRO A 257 -9.93 2.52 28.13
CA PRO A 257 -9.29 1.23 28.38
C PRO A 257 -10.17 -0.01 28.14
N THR A 258 -11.49 0.13 27.98
CA THR A 258 -12.42 -1.02 27.92
C THR A 258 -12.71 -1.57 26.52
N PHE A 259 -12.07 -1.02 25.47
CA PHE A 259 -12.24 -1.42 24.05
C PHE A 259 -13.64 -1.98 23.75
N GLY A 260 -14.65 -1.13 23.89
CA GLY A 260 -16.05 -1.54 23.76
C GLY A 260 -16.48 -1.94 22.34
N GLU A 261 -17.77 -2.18 22.19
CA GLU A 261 -18.46 -2.54 20.94
C GLU A 261 -18.61 -1.35 19.98
N ALA A 262 -17.54 -0.57 19.73
CA ALA A 262 -17.63 0.54 18.79
C ALA A 262 -18.12 0.02 17.41
N PRO A 263 -19.15 0.66 16.83
CA PRO A 263 -19.73 0.18 15.58
C PRO A 263 -18.76 0.42 14.42
N TRP A 264 -18.89 -0.42 13.39
CA TRP A 264 -18.29 -0.11 12.10
C TRP A 264 -19.07 1.02 11.43
N ARG A 265 -18.36 2.04 10.96
CA ARG A 265 -18.89 3.06 10.07
C ARG A 265 -18.65 2.62 8.63
N ASP A 266 -19.72 2.48 7.86
CA ASP A 266 -19.63 2.25 6.42
C ASP A 266 -19.13 3.51 5.71
N ARG A 267 -18.14 3.36 4.82
CA ARG A 267 -17.51 4.40 4.02
C ARG A 267 -17.68 4.14 2.51
N THR A 268 -18.44 3.11 2.12
CA THR A 268 -18.58 2.65 0.74
C THR A 268 -19.13 3.70 -0.21
N GLU A 269 -20.12 4.50 0.22
CA GLU A 269 -20.72 5.53 -0.62
C GLU A 269 -19.71 6.63 -1.01
N GLU A 270 -18.82 6.99 -0.09
CA GLU A 270 -17.75 7.99 -0.31
C GLU A 270 -16.73 7.53 -1.37
N LEU A 271 -16.72 6.24 -1.68
CA LEU A 271 -15.76 5.61 -2.59
C LEU A 271 -16.34 5.34 -3.99
N GLY A 272 -17.61 5.65 -4.24
CA GLY A 272 -18.29 5.30 -5.49
C GLY A 272 -17.63 5.85 -6.75
N GLU A 273 -16.99 7.01 -6.69
CA GLU A 273 -16.34 7.66 -7.83
C GLU A 273 -15.02 7.02 -8.28
N PHE A 274 -14.44 6.16 -7.44
CA PHE A 274 -13.24 5.40 -7.79
C PHE A 274 -13.58 4.18 -8.66
N ALA A 275 -14.84 3.75 -8.68
CA ALA A 275 -15.29 2.71 -9.60
C ALA A 275 -15.13 3.19 -11.05
N GLY A 276 -14.61 2.30 -11.91
CA GLY A 276 -14.26 2.58 -13.29
C GLY A 276 -12.87 3.20 -13.49
N GLN A 277 -12.19 3.64 -12.42
CA GLN A 277 -10.84 4.21 -12.52
C GLN A 277 -9.78 3.12 -12.66
N SER A 278 -8.71 3.41 -13.39
CA SER A 278 -7.56 2.50 -13.51
C SER A 278 -6.58 2.71 -12.36
N LEU A 279 -6.03 1.62 -11.82
CA LEU A 279 -4.90 1.64 -10.90
C LEU A 279 -3.55 1.87 -11.59
N GLY A 280 -3.51 1.82 -12.93
CA GLY A 280 -2.28 2.02 -13.72
C GLY A 280 -1.78 3.47 -13.77
N GLY A 281 -2.58 4.45 -13.35
CA GLY A 281 -2.18 5.86 -13.32
C GLY A 281 -3.25 6.78 -12.73
N GLY A 282 -2.84 7.92 -12.17
CA GLY A 282 -3.76 8.95 -11.65
C GLY A 282 -4.42 8.65 -10.29
N MET A 283 -4.44 7.38 -9.86
CA MET A 283 -5.08 6.97 -8.60
C MET A 283 -4.58 7.74 -7.37
N ALA A 284 -3.26 7.95 -7.25
CA ALA A 284 -2.69 8.68 -6.12
C ALA A 284 -3.17 10.13 -6.06
N ARG A 285 -3.27 10.79 -7.23
CA ARG A 285 -3.80 12.15 -7.34
C ARG A 285 -5.27 12.20 -6.94
N LEU A 286 -6.09 11.28 -7.47
CA LEU A 286 -7.51 11.19 -7.13
C LEU A 286 -7.72 10.96 -5.62
N CYS A 287 -6.93 10.07 -5.01
CA CYS A 287 -6.96 9.86 -3.56
C CYS A 287 -6.64 11.14 -2.78
N LEU A 288 -5.64 11.92 -3.20
CA LEU A 288 -5.29 13.18 -2.55
C LEU A 288 -6.37 14.26 -2.74
N GLU A 289 -6.97 14.35 -3.93
CA GLU A 289 -8.04 15.32 -4.21
C GLU A 289 -9.29 15.03 -3.37
N ARG A 290 -9.59 13.75 -3.10
CA ARG A 290 -10.85 13.33 -2.48
C ARG A 290 -10.74 13.03 -0.99
N LEU A 291 -9.63 12.47 -0.57
CA LEU A 291 -9.36 12.04 0.80
C LEU A 291 -8.23 12.84 1.45
N GLY A 292 -7.64 13.83 0.76
CA GLY A 292 -6.52 14.63 1.26
C GLY A 292 -6.92 15.78 2.19
N GLN A 293 -8.19 16.22 2.16
CA GLN A 293 -8.63 17.45 2.83
C GLN A 293 -9.01 17.27 4.29
N ARG A 294 -9.23 16.03 4.76
CA ARG A 294 -9.65 15.72 6.13
C ARG A 294 -8.65 14.80 6.80
N ASP A 295 -8.25 15.13 8.02
CA ASP A 295 -7.36 14.26 8.82
C ASP A 295 -8.01 12.91 9.13
N ASP A 296 -9.33 12.89 9.32
CA ASP A 296 -10.12 11.68 9.52
C ASP A 296 -10.02 10.67 8.36
N ASP A 297 -9.71 11.15 7.15
CA ASP A 297 -9.56 10.31 5.97
C ASP A 297 -8.16 9.73 5.82
N ALA A 298 -7.19 10.11 6.66
CA ALA A 298 -5.80 9.72 6.49
C ALA A 298 -5.61 8.19 6.41
N ARG A 299 -6.35 7.42 7.22
CA ARG A 299 -6.30 5.95 7.22
C ARG A 299 -6.89 5.36 5.94
N LEU A 300 -8.09 5.82 5.55
CA LEU A 300 -8.74 5.38 4.32
C LEU A 300 -7.89 5.72 3.09
N ARG A 301 -7.35 6.94 3.05
CA ARG A 301 -6.38 7.39 2.04
C ARG A 301 -5.16 6.47 1.97
N SER A 302 -4.57 6.12 3.11
CA SER A 302 -3.43 5.19 3.17
C SER A 302 -3.80 3.82 2.58
N THR A 303 -4.97 3.26 2.93
CA THR A 303 -5.42 1.99 2.33
C THR A 303 -5.62 2.07 0.81
N MET A 304 -6.20 3.16 0.31
CA MET A 304 -6.42 3.39 -1.12
C MET A 304 -5.10 3.54 -1.90
N LEU A 305 -4.14 4.28 -1.35
CA LEU A 305 -2.83 4.51 -1.98
C LEU A 305 -2.01 3.21 -2.11
N ASN A 306 -2.35 2.17 -1.36
CA ASN A 306 -1.70 0.87 -1.43
C ASN A 306 -2.25 -0.07 -2.50
N LEU A 307 -3.40 0.25 -3.11
CA LEU A 307 -4.01 -0.60 -4.15
C LEU A 307 -3.12 -0.73 -5.39
N ALA A 308 -2.70 0.39 -5.98
CA ALA A 308 -1.88 0.39 -7.18
C ALA A 308 -0.50 -0.28 -7.00
N PRO A 309 0.30 0.05 -5.97
CA PRO A 309 1.59 -0.60 -5.81
C PRO A 309 1.43 -2.08 -5.41
N GLY A 310 0.35 -2.48 -4.73
CA GLY A 310 0.05 -3.89 -4.42
C GLY A 310 -0.29 -4.69 -5.70
N MET A 311 -1.11 -4.11 -6.58
CA MET A 311 -1.51 -4.73 -7.84
C MET A 311 -0.34 -5.01 -8.80
N THR A 312 0.72 -4.20 -8.73
CA THR A 312 1.94 -4.44 -9.51
C THR A 312 2.53 -5.83 -9.25
N GLN A 313 2.41 -6.36 -8.03
CA GLN A 313 2.91 -7.70 -7.68
C GLN A 313 1.91 -8.82 -7.99
N VAL A 314 0.61 -8.51 -8.01
CA VAL A 314 -0.45 -9.46 -8.38
C VAL A 314 -0.29 -9.93 -9.83
N GLY A 315 0.05 -9.01 -10.73
CA GLY A 315 0.28 -9.33 -12.15
C GLY A 315 1.30 -10.44 -12.37
N VAL A 316 2.29 -10.55 -11.50
CA VAL A 316 3.33 -11.57 -11.56
C VAL A 316 2.87 -12.91 -10.95
N ALA A 317 2.05 -12.87 -9.89
CA ALA A 317 1.49 -14.07 -9.27
C ALA A 317 0.49 -14.81 -10.19
N LEU A 318 -0.03 -14.13 -11.21
CA LEU A 318 -0.93 -14.68 -12.23
C LEU A 318 -0.25 -15.56 -13.28
N SER A 319 1.08 -15.51 -13.38
CA SER A 319 1.81 -16.31 -14.35
C SER A 319 1.94 -17.75 -13.84
N ASP A 320 1.36 -18.72 -14.55
CA ASP A 320 1.67 -20.15 -14.42
C ASP A 320 2.66 -20.61 -15.51
N SER A 321 3.22 -19.66 -16.24
CA SER A 321 4.16 -19.89 -17.33
C SER A 321 5.48 -19.20 -17.03
N LEU A 322 6.57 -19.80 -17.51
CA LEU A 322 7.88 -19.17 -17.52
C LEU A 322 7.87 -17.85 -18.33
N VAL A 323 6.95 -17.73 -19.29
CA VAL A 323 6.73 -16.50 -20.06
C VAL A 323 5.77 -15.57 -19.28
N PRO A 324 6.17 -14.32 -18.96
CA PRO A 324 5.29 -13.36 -18.30
C PRO A 324 3.99 -13.15 -19.08
N SER A 325 2.85 -13.28 -18.41
CA SER A 325 1.54 -13.07 -19.03
C SER A 325 1.34 -11.61 -19.46
N THR A 326 1.04 -11.37 -20.73
CA THR A 326 0.63 -10.05 -21.24
C THR A 326 -0.73 -9.60 -20.69
N ARG A 327 -1.58 -10.54 -20.26
CA ARG A 327 -2.91 -10.26 -19.69
C ARG A 327 -2.88 -9.47 -18.38
N ALA A 328 -1.74 -9.45 -17.70
CA ALA A 328 -1.56 -8.78 -16.42
C ALA A 328 -1.13 -7.32 -16.54
N ARG A 329 -0.86 -6.82 -17.76
CA ARG A 329 -0.43 -5.44 -18.00
C ARG A 329 -1.37 -4.76 -19.00
N PRO A 330 -1.93 -3.59 -18.68
CA PRO A 330 -2.77 -2.89 -19.65
C PRO A 330 -1.94 -2.43 -20.86
N ASP A 331 -2.43 -2.69 -22.06
CA ASP A 331 -1.92 -2.10 -23.30
C ASP A 331 -1.99 -0.57 -23.19
N GLY A 332 -0.87 0.11 -23.41
CA GLY A 332 -0.81 1.58 -23.32
C GLY A 332 -1.04 2.13 -21.91
N SER A 333 -1.03 1.32 -20.84
CA SER A 333 -0.82 1.86 -19.50
C SER A 333 0.46 2.69 -19.55
N GLY A 334 0.46 3.90 -19.00
CA GLY A 334 1.65 4.75 -18.92
C GLY A 334 2.84 4.15 -18.17
N LEU A 335 2.82 2.84 -17.84
CA LEU A 335 3.99 1.99 -17.67
C LEU A 335 4.79 1.76 -18.97
N ALA A 336 4.33 2.31 -20.11
CA ALA A 336 5.15 2.65 -21.27
C ALA A 336 6.09 3.85 -21.00
N GLY A 337 6.02 4.47 -19.82
CA GLY A 337 7.09 5.24 -19.20
C GLY A 337 8.03 4.34 -18.38
N PRO A 338 9.01 4.88 -17.64
CA PRO A 338 9.91 4.05 -16.84
C PRO A 338 9.10 3.18 -15.88
N GLY A 339 9.33 1.87 -15.90
CA GLY A 339 8.54 0.90 -15.16
C GLY A 339 8.50 1.15 -13.64
N PRO A 340 7.75 0.34 -12.89
CA PRO A 340 7.32 0.67 -11.53
C PRO A 340 8.47 0.76 -10.52
N CYS A 341 9.71 0.46 -10.91
CA CYS A 341 10.89 0.65 -10.10
C CYS A 341 12.14 0.80 -10.98
N TYR A 342 13.24 1.15 -10.33
CA TYR A 342 14.58 1.23 -10.89
C TYR A 342 14.93 0.06 -11.82
N MET A 343 14.63 -1.18 -11.43
CA MET A 343 14.98 -2.36 -12.22
C MET A 343 14.16 -2.48 -13.51
N LEU A 344 12.96 -1.90 -13.54
CA LEU A 344 12.00 -2.01 -14.65
C LEU A 344 11.89 -0.71 -15.46
N ARG A 345 12.78 0.26 -15.25
CA ARG A 345 12.86 1.47 -16.07
C ARG A 345 13.07 1.13 -17.54
N ALA A 346 12.57 1.97 -18.44
CA ALA A 346 12.50 1.68 -19.88
C ALA A 346 13.89 1.43 -20.49
N GLU A 347 14.88 2.19 -20.04
CA GLU A 347 16.28 2.08 -20.42
C GLU A 347 17.07 1.03 -19.62
N GLY A 348 16.42 0.37 -18.65
CA GLY A 348 17.04 -0.58 -17.74
C GLY A 348 17.39 -1.92 -18.39
N PRO A 349 18.35 -2.68 -17.81
CA PRO A 349 18.85 -3.93 -18.37
C PRO A 349 17.75 -4.98 -18.57
N LEU A 350 16.75 -5.01 -17.69
CA LEU A 350 15.64 -5.96 -17.80
C LEU A 350 14.74 -5.67 -19.00
N MET A 351 14.42 -4.40 -19.24
CA MET A 351 13.57 -4.01 -20.37
C MET A 351 14.29 -4.20 -21.71
N GLN A 352 15.61 -3.97 -21.75
CA GLN A 352 16.42 -4.26 -22.94
C GLN A 352 16.43 -5.75 -23.29
N ASN A 353 16.49 -6.63 -22.30
CA ASN A 353 16.44 -8.07 -22.53
C ASN A 353 15.04 -8.54 -22.94
N LEU A 354 13.98 -7.98 -22.35
CA LEU A 354 12.60 -8.28 -22.74
C LEU A 354 12.28 -7.80 -24.17
N GLY A 355 12.80 -6.65 -24.59
CA GLY A 355 12.62 -6.12 -25.95
C GLY A 355 13.39 -6.89 -27.03
N SER A 356 14.39 -7.71 -26.64
CA SER A 356 15.05 -8.65 -27.57
C SER A 356 14.25 -9.94 -27.80
N TRP A 357 13.21 -10.18 -26.99
CA TRP A 357 12.29 -11.30 -27.14
C TRP A 357 11.17 -10.92 -28.12
N ASN A 358 11.53 -10.72 -29.39
CA ASN A 358 10.54 -10.75 -30.47
C ASN A 358 10.04 -12.18 -30.58
N GLY A 359 8.80 -12.43 -30.16
CA GLY A 359 8.10 -13.71 -30.31
C GLY A 359 7.83 -14.05 -31.77
N GLY A 360 8.91 -14.31 -32.52
CA GLY A 360 8.91 -14.56 -33.95
C GLY A 360 9.98 -15.56 -34.32
N ASP A 361 9.88 -16.78 -33.78
CA ASP A 361 10.21 -17.95 -34.58
C ASP A 361 8.91 -18.75 -34.75
N PRO A 362 8.37 -18.85 -35.97
CA PRO A 362 7.26 -19.75 -36.23
C PRO A 362 7.78 -21.16 -35.92
N ILE A 363 6.97 -21.94 -35.23
CA ILE A 363 7.15 -23.38 -35.11
C ILE A 363 7.25 -23.90 -36.55
N GLY A 364 8.47 -24.23 -36.98
CA GLY A 364 8.71 -24.87 -38.25
C GLY A 364 8.05 -26.24 -38.20
N GLU A 365 6.99 -26.42 -38.98
CA GLU A 365 6.62 -27.74 -39.45
C GLU A 365 7.80 -28.30 -40.24
N GLY A 366 8.37 -29.41 -39.77
CA GLY A 366 9.49 -30.07 -40.41
C GLY A 366 9.85 -31.38 -39.72
N GLY A 367 9.17 -32.46 -40.12
CA GLY A 367 9.49 -33.84 -39.78
C GLY A 367 8.29 -34.74 -39.69
#